data_AF-A0A5J4SP86-F1
#
_entry.id   AF-A0A5J4SP86-F1
#
_cell.length_a   1.000
_cell.length_b   1.000
_cell.length_c   1.000
_cell.angle_alpha   90.00
_cell.angle_beta   90.00
_cell.angle_gamma   90.00
#
_symmetry.space_group_name_H-M   'P 1'
#
loop_
_entity.id
_entity.type
_entity.pdbx_description
1 polymer ?
#
loop_
_entity_poly.entity_id
_entity_poly.type
_entity_poly.pdbx_seq_one_letter_code
_entity_poly.pdbx_strand_id
1 'polypeptide(L)'
;MINIKDNVNGTVIIVYPDKEVTIKKNQLYFNIEQSTNIVSFYNKNDDTVFLTVLISELKVDGLDVTKANVESKLSNIIFGESGGGSGDSYTKAEEDAKLSKKQNTLEAGENIVLSNLASGNVKIDATIPEANLYEIVDQLPTIGVKNLIYLIPEELSETNRYHEWLWLDGLWEDMGTFVDEIDLSGYYTKGEVDSSLEDIDDRLNENTIIAGDYISIFKSDSGTTINSKIFSLTQSQYDSITVKDPDTVYLIEKQ
;
A
#
# COMPACT_ATOMS: atom_id res chain seq x y z
N MET A 1 63.15 33.95 -12.69
CA MET A 1 62.28 34.10 -11.50
C MET A 1 60.90 34.49 -11.98
N ILE A 2 59.87 33.74 -11.59
CA ILE A 2 58.47 33.98 -11.97
C ILE A 2 57.77 34.66 -10.81
N ASN A 3 56.98 35.69 -11.09
CA ASN A 3 56.15 36.35 -10.08
C ASN A 3 54.69 36.33 -10.50
N ILE A 4 53.82 35.76 -9.66
CA ILE A 4 52.38 35.76 -9.88
C ILE A 4 51.79 36.86 -9.03
N LYS A 5 51.06 37.79 -9.64
CA LYS A 5 50.49 38.97 -8.97
C LYS A 5 48.99 39.06 -9.21
N ASP A 6 48.27 39.51 -8.19
CA ASP A 6 46.86 39.82 -8.37
C ASP A 6 46.68 40.99 -9.34
N ASN A 7 45.58 41.02 -10.05
CA ASN A 7 45.24 42.09 -10.98
C ASN A 7 43.76 42.47 -10.86
N VAL A 8 43.43 43.63 -11.42
CA VAL A 8 42.06 44.14 -11.44
C VAL A 8 41.12 43.20 -12.21
N ASN A 9 39.83 43.33 -11.96
CA ASN A 9 38.76 42.67 -12.71
C ASN A 9 38.83 41.12 -12.70
N GLY A 10 39.26 40.52 -11.59
CA GLY A 10 39.25 39.07 -11.41
C GLY A 10 40.26 38.34 -12.31
N THR A 11 41.39 38.99 -12.59
CA THR A 11 42.49 38.40 -13.36
C THR A 11 43.73 38.27 -12.50
N VAL A 12 44.66 37.42 -12.95
CA VAL A 12 45.99 37.25 -12.36
C VAL A 12 47.02 37.50 -13.45
N ILE A 13 48.14 38.14 -13.11
CA ILE A 13 49.27 38.35 -14.02
C ILE A 13 50.40 37.41 -13.61
N ILE A 14 50.86 36.61 -14.56
CA ILE A 14 52.07 35.81 -14.43
C ILE A 14 53.20 36.57 -15.14
N VAL A 15 54.14 37.08 -14.34
CA VAL A 15 55.29 37.85 -14.78
C VAL A 15 56.47 36.91 -14.99
N TYR A 16 56.87 36.77 -16.24
CA TYR A 16 58.12 36.15 -16.68
C TYR A 16 59.21 37.24 -16.82
N PRO A 17 60.50 36.87 -16.91
CA PRO A 17 61.57 37.86 -17.09
C PRO A 17 61.43 38.76 -18.33
N ASP A 18 60.80 38.25 -19.39
CA ASP A 18 60.70 38.86 -20.71
C ASP A 18 59.26 39.22 -21.14
N LYS A 19 58.25 38.78 -20.39
CA LYS A 19 56.84 38.95 -20.75
C LYS A 19 55.91 38.87 -19.54
N GLU A 20 54.70 39.37 -19.72
CA GLU A 20 53.60 39.21 -18.77
C GLU A 20 52.43 38.51 -19.45
N VAL A 21 51.79 37.58 -18.74
CA VAL A 21 50.60 36.86 -19.23
C VAL A 21 49.46 37.12 -18.26
N THR A 22 48.35 37.67 -18.77
CA THR A 22 47.13 37.90 -17.98
C THR A 22 46.15 36.76 -18.20
N ILE A 23 45.62 36.19 -17.12
CA ILE A 23 44.68 35.06 -17.15
C ILE A 23 43.52 35.38 -16.21
N LYS A 24 42.30 34.92 -16.51
CA LYS A 24 41.20 35.06 -15.55
C LYS A 24 41.44 34.13 -14.37
N LYS A 25 41.10 34.58 -13.16
CA LYS A 25 41.07 33.72 -11.97
C LYS A 25 40.17 32.51 -12.24
N ASN A 26 40.45 31.39 -11.56
CA ASN A 26 39.74 30.12 -11.72
C ASN A 26 39.87 29.41 -13.09
N GLN A 27 40.74 29.89 -14.00
CA GLN A 27 41.04 29.18 -15.26
C GLN A 27 42.23 28.22 -15.15
N LEU A 28 43.04 28.35 -14.10
CA LEU A 28 44.13 27.43 -13.81
C LEU A 28 43.83 26.66 -12.53
N TYR A 29 44.35 25.45 -12.42
CA TYR A 29 44.61 24.78 -11.15
C TYR A 29 46.10 24.46 -11.04
N PHE A 30 46.57 24.06 -9.86
CA PHE A 30 47.97 23.72 -9.68
C PHE A 30 48.15 22.43 -8.89
N ASN A 31 49.26 21.75 -9.13
CA ASN A 31 49.75 20.61 -8.38
C ASN A 31 51.12 20.95 -7.79
N ILE A 32 51.33 20.60 -6.53
CA ILE A 32 52.59 20.81 -5.81
C ILE A 32 53.24 19.46 -5.56
N GLU A 33 54.40 19.23 -6.19
CA GLU A 33 55.16 18.00 -5.97
C GLU A 33 56.24 18.25 -4.90
N GLN A 34 55.94 17.85 -3.67
CA GLN A 34 56.75 18.15 -2.48
C GLN A 34 58.13 17.46 -2.46
N SER A 35 58.29 16.35 -3.18
CA SER A 35 59.56 15.62 -3.34
C SER A 35 60.57 16.37 -4.20
N THR A 36 60.07 17.05 -5.24
CA THR A 36 60.89 17.74 -6.25
C THR A 36 60.83 19.27 -6.13
N ASN A 37 60.01 19.79 -5.21
CA ASN A 37 59.85 21.22 -4.92
C ASN A 37 59.38 22.03 -6.13
N ILE A 38 58.53 21.43 -6.96
CA ILE A 38 57.96 22.10 -8.14
C ILE A 38 56.47 22.37 -7.94
N VAL A 39 55.99 23.40 -8.62
CA VAL A 39 54.58 23.66 -8.83
C VAL A 39 54.31 23.60 -10.33
N SER A 40 53.32 22.81 -10.72
CA SER A 40 52.81 22.74 -12.09
C SER A 40 51.41 23.35 -12.13
N PHE A 41 51.21 24.32 -13.00
CA PHE A 41 49.94 24.97 -13.29
C PHE A 41 49.34 24.35 -14.54
N TYR A 42 48.05 24.06 -14.50
CA TYR A 42 47.29 23.40 -15.55
C TYR A 42 46.09 24.24 -15.94
N ASN A 43 45.75 24.26 -17.22
CA ASN A 43 44.52 24.85 -17.70
C ASN A 43 43.33 23.96 -17.30
N LYS A 44 42.33 24.55 -16.65
CA LYS A 44 41.16 23.83 -16.12
C LYS A 44 40.26 23.26 -17.21
N ASN A 45 40.32 23.79 -18.44
CA ASN A 45 39.43 23.36 -19.51
C ASN A 45 39.91 22.08 -20.21
N ASP A 46 41.22 21.85 -20.28
CA ASP A 46 41.82 20.80 -21.12
C ASP A 46 42.95 20.03 -20.41
N ASP A 47 43.19 20.29 -19.12
CA ASP A 47 44.24 19.68 -18.29
C ASP A 47 45.66 19.81 -18.87
N THR A 48 45.88 20.74 -19.80
CA THR A 48 47.21 20.97 -20.36
C THR A 48 48.10 21.72 -19.38
N VAL A 49 49.38 21.32 -19.29
CA VAL A 49 50.37 22.02 -18.46
C VAL A 49 50.60 23.42 -19.05
N PHE A 50 50.29 24.44 -18.25
CA PHE A 50 50.51 25.84 -18.59
C PHE A 50 51.93 26.30 -18.20
N LEU A 51 52.39 25.93 -17.01
CA LEU A 51 53.69 26.35 -16.47
C LEU A 51 54.16 25.37 -15.39
N THR A 52 55.45 25.02 -15.38
CA THR A 52 56.09 24.34 -14.26
C THR A 52 57.24 25.18 -13.75
N VAL A 53 57.34 25.36 -12.43
CA VAL A 53 58.33 26.22 -11.79
C VAL A 53 58.83 25.61 -10.48
N LEU A 54 60.11 25.77 -10.17
CA LEU A 54 60.66 25.46 -8.85
C LEU A 54 60.08 26.43 -7.81
N ILE A 55 59.69 25.94 -6.63
CA ILE A 55 59.15 26.77 -5.54
C ILE A 55 60.13 27.90 -5.17
N SER A 56 61.44 27.63 -5.20
CA SER A 56 62.49 28.63 -4.92
C SER A 56 62.60 29.75 -5.97
N GLU A 57 62.04 29.55 -7.15
CA GLU A 57 62.05 30.53 -8.25
C GLU A 57 60.70 31.26 -8.42
N LEU A 58 59.73 30.92 -7.57
CA LEU A 58 58.38 31.47 -7.58
C LEU A 58 58.21 32.54 -6.52
N LYS A 59 57.63 33.67 -6.93
CA LYS A 59 57.13 34.71 -6.04
C LYS A 59 55.63 34.89 -6.22
N VAL A 60 54.97 35.25 -5.13
CA VAL A 60 53.56 35.64 -5.11
C VAL A 60 53.47 37.04 -4.53
N ASP A 61 52.96 37.99 -5.32
CA ASP A 61 52.95 39.43 -5.01
C ASP A 61 54.34 39.96 -4.61
N GLY A 62 55.39 39.44 -5.26
CA GLY A 62 56.79 39.82 -4.96
C GLY A 62 57.37 39.20 -3.68
N LEU A 63 56.57 38.47 -2.91
CA LEU A 63 57.01 37.76 -1.70
C LEU A 63 57.53 36.36 -2.05
N ASP A 64 58.54 35.91 -1.31
CA ASP A 64 59.10 34.57 -1.47
C ASP A 64 58.09 33.49 -1.08
N VAL A 65 58.15 32.38 -1.80
CA VAL A 65 57.30 31.22 -1.60
C VAL A 65 58.13 30.06 -1.01
N THR A 66 57.54 29.35 -0.06
CA THR A 66 58.13 28.18 0.61
C THR A 66 57.17 26.99 0.51
N LYS A 67 57.67 25.77 0.75
CA LYS A 67 56.81 24.57 0.80
C LYS A 67 55.62 24.69 1.75
N ALA A 68 55.80 25.42 2.85
CA ALA A 68 54.78 25.57 3.89
C ALA A 68 53.67 26.56 3.49
N ASN A 69 53.97 27.55 2.63
CA ASN A 69 53.02 28.61 2.30
C ASN A 69 52.57 28.63 0.83
N VAL A 70 53.21 27.84 -0.05
CA VAL A 70 52.95 27.83 -1.50
C VAL A 70 51.49 27.63 -1.84
N GLU A 71 50.84 26.67 -1.18
CA GLU A 71 49.42 26.39 -1.39
C GLU A 71 48.55 27.59 -0.99
N SER A 72 48.69 28.09 0.24
CA SER A 72 47.91 29.24 0.73
C SER A 72 48.10 30.50 -0.15
N LYS A 73 49.33 30.82 -0.56
CA LYS A 73 49.62 31.99 -1.38
C LYS A 73 49.05 31.86 -2.80
N LEU A 74 49.21 30.69 -3.43
CA LEU A 74 48.68 30.46 -4.77
C LEU A 74 47.16 30.37 -4.79
N SER A 75 46.55 29.75 -3.78
CA SER A 75 45.10 29.67 -3.68
C SER A 75 44.46 31.06 -3.58
N ASN A 76 45.01 31.92 -2.72
CA ASN A 76 44.51 33.28 -2.56
C ASN A 76 44.58 34.09 -3.86
N ILE A 77 45.64 33.92 -4.65
CA ILE A 77 45.87 34.74 -5.84
C ILE A 77 45.19 34.20 -7.11
N ILE A 78 45.20 32.87 -7.33
CA ILE A 78 44.71 32.24 -8.56
C ILE A 78 43.19 32.08 -8.55
N PHE A 79 42.61 31.84 -7.37
CA PHE A 79 41.17 31.66 -7.22
C PHE A 79 40.48 32.94 -6.72
N GLY A 80 41.25 33.81 -6.05
CA GLY A 80 40.76 35.03 -5.41
C GLY A 80 39.99 34.72 -4.13
N GLU A 81 40.05 35.64 -3.16
CA GLU A 81 38.85 35.89 -2.37
C GLU A 81 37.79 36.32 -3.38
N SER A 82 36.84 35.43 -3.67
CA SER A 82 35.59 35.88 -4.26
C SER A 82 35.09 37.03 -3.41
N GLY A 83 34.69 38.14 -4.05
CA GLY A 83 33.77 39.11 -3.44
C GLY A 83 32.38 38.53 -3.17
N GLY A 84 32.29 37.24 -2.84
CA GLY A 84 31.19 36.57 -2.16
C GLY A 84 31.82 36.06 -0.86
N GLY A 85 31.23 36.46 0.26
CA GLY A 85 31.89 36.45 1.57
C GLY A 85 32.52 35.14 2.01
N SER A 86 33.23 35.25 3.13
CA SER A 86 33.70 34.21 4.04
C SER A 86 32.61 33.23 4.54
N GLY A 87 31.67 32.79 3.70
CA GLY A 87 30.60 31.86 4.04
C GLY A 87 30.63 30.68 3.09
N ASP A 88 30.76 29.48 3.66
CA ASP A 88 30.53 28.18 3.01
C ASP A 88 31.71 27.50 2.32
N SER A 89 32.94 27.77 2.77
CA SER A 89 34.03 26.80 2.63
C SER A 89 34.44 26.32 4.01
N TYR A 90 34.27 25.02 4.26
CA TYR A 90 34.73 24.39 5.48
C TYR A 90 36.20 24.06 5.33
N THR A 91 37.00 24.39 6.34
CA THR A 91 38.33 23.79 6.47
C THR A 91 38.20 22.27 6.56
N LYS A 92 39.23 21.51 6.18
CA LYS A 92 39.23 20.04 6.30
C LYS A 92 38.82 19.56 7.70
N ALA A 93 39.29 20.26 8.73
CA ALA A 93 38.91 19.97 10.12
C ALA A 93 37.42 20.21 10.39
N GLU A 94 36.82 21.25 9.80
CA GLU A 94 35.39 21.53 9.91
C GLU A 94 34.55 20.55 9.09
N GLU A 95 35.01 20.13 7.91
CA GLU A 95 34.35 19.08 7.10
C GLU A 95 34.35 17.76 7.86
N ASP A 96 35.51 17.32 8.35
CA ASP A 96 35.63 16.08 9.12
C ASP A 96 34.75 16.13 10.38
N ALA A 97 34.72 17.27 11.09
CA ALA A 97 33.86 17.46 12.27
C ALA A 97 32.36 17.52 11.95
N LYS A 98 31.97 17.96 10.75
CA LYS A 98 30.56 17.99 10.30
C LYS A 98 30.10 16.65 9.75
N LEU A 99 30.98 15.95 9.03
CA LEU A 99 30.68 14.67 8.40
C LEU A 99 30.67 13.53 9.41
N SER A 100 31.57 13.55 10.40
CA SER A 100 31.57 12.60 11.52
C SER A 100 30.27 12.62 12.32
N LYS A 101 29.57 13.77 12.38
CA LYS A 101 28.24 13.90 13.01
C LYS A 101 27.09 13.34 12.18
N LYS A 102 27.34 12.95 10.92
CA LYS A 102 26.34 12.39 10.00
C LYS A 102 26.60 10.92 9.68
N GLN A 103 27.86 10.50 9.61
CA GLN A 103 28.26 9.10 9.40
C GLN A 103 27.92 8.25 10.63
N ASN A 104 27.48 7.00 10.42
CA ASN A 104 27.24 6.00 11.48
C ASN A 104 26.21 6.41 12.55
N THR A 105 25.29 7.30 12.20
CA THR A 105 24.21 7.79 13.10
C THR A 105 22.94 6.95 13.03
N LEU A 106 22.94 5.85 12.27
CA LEU A 106 21.79 4.96 12.20
C LEU A 106 21.62 4.26 13.54
N GLU A 107 20.53 4.56 14.22
CA GLU A 107 20.09 3.85 15.41
C GLU A 107 19.10 2.77 15.00
N ALA A 108 19.29 1.56 15.53
CA ALA A 108 18.39 0.46 15.24
C ALA A 108 17.08 0.64 16.02
N GLY A 109 15.95 0.55 15.33
CA GLY A 109 14.64 0.45 15.98
C GLY A 109 14.41 -0.92 16.61
N GLU A 110 13.27 -1.08 17.29
CA GLU A 110 12.87 -2.37 17.87
C GLU A 110 12.86 -3.47 16.78
N ASN A 111 13.43 -4.64 17.11
CA ASN A 111 13.62 -5.79 16.23
C ASN A 111 14.55 -5.61 15.01
N ILE A 112 15.25 -4.47 14.90
CA ILE A 112 16.26 -4.24 13.88
C ILE A 112 17.65 -4.36 14.52
N VAL A 113 18.58 -5.00 13.82
CA VAL A 113 20.00 -5.05 14.19
C VAL A 113 20.81 -4.47 13.04
N LEU A 114 21.62 -3.47 13.35
CA LEU A 114 22.54 -2.86 12.39
C LEU A 114 23.95 -3.37 12.67
N SER A 115 24.60 -3.94 11.65
CA SER A 115 25.99 -4.42 11.72
C SER A 115 26.85 -3.79 10.63
N ASN A 116 28.17 -3.83 10.80
CA ASN A 116 29.15 -3.25 9.86
C ASN A 116 29.06 -1.73 9.65
N LEU A 117 28.59 -0.94 10.62
CA LEU A 117 28.48 0.53 10.47
C LEU A 117 29.82 1.18 10.09
N ALA A 118 30.91 0.79 10.74
CA ALA A 118 32.22 1.42 10.55
C ALA A 118 32.85 1.19 9.16
N SER A 119 32.38 0.21 8.38
CA SER A 119 32.94 -0.08 7.04
C SER A 119 32.26 0.70 5.91
N GLY A 120 31.16 1.42 6.21
CA GLY A 120 30.32 2.09 5.21
C GLY A 120 29.32 1.17 4.50
N ASN A 121 29.50 -0.15 4.58
CA ASN A 121 28.54 -1.14 4.08
C ASN A 121 27.70 -1.66 5.25
N VAL A 122 26.62 -0.94 5.57
CA VAL A 122 25.72 -1.30 6.67
C VAL A 122 24.92 -2.55 6.29
N LYS A 123 24.94 -3.56 7.17
CA LYS A 123 24.05 -4.72 7.09
C LYS A 123 22.89 -4.51 8.06
N ILE A 124 21.67 -4.74 7.57
CA ILE A 124 20.43 -4.64 8.34
C ILE A 124 19.87 -6.05 8.48
N ASP A 125 19.74 -6.52 9.71
CA ASP A 125 19.02 -7.73 10.05
C ASP A 125 17.71 -7.33 10.75
N ALA A 126 16.62 -8.02 10.42
CA ALA A 126 15.32 -7.82 11.05
C ALA A 126 14.86 -9.14 11.66
N THR A 127 14.43 -9.08 12.92
CA THR A 127 13.78 -10.22 13.59
C THR A 127 12.28 -10.00 13.50
N ILE A 128 11.52 -10.99 13.04
CA ILE A 128 10.07 -10.98 13.22
C ILE A 128 9.84 -11.72 14.53
N PRO A 129 9.29 -11.07 15.58
CA PRO A 129 8.99 -11.77 16.81
C PRO A 129 8.06 -12.95 16.50
N GLU A 130 8.43 -14.15 16.94
CA GLU A 130 7.51 -15.28 17.00
C GLU A 130 6.51 -15.00 18.13
N ALA A 131 5.55 -14.12 17.85
CA ALA A 131 4.35 -13.99 18.66
C ALA A 131 3.32 -14.96 18.12
N ASN A 132 2.87 -15.89 18.97
CA ASN A 132 1.72 -16.72 18.62
C ASN A 132 0.52 -15.79 18.36
N LEU A 133 -0.29 -16.12 17.36
CA LEU A 133 -1.54 -15.38 17.09
C LEU A 133 -2.63 -15.74 18.10
N TYR A 134 -2.53 -16.94 18.67
CA TYR A 134 -3.47 -17.45 19.66
C TYR A 134 -2.78 -18.31 20.72
N GLU A 135 -3.45 -18.45 21.87
CA GLU A 135 -3.06 -19.33 22.96
C GLU A 135 -4.29 -20.08 23.46
N ILE A 136 -4.19 -21.41 23.59
CA ILE A 136 -5.24 -22.25 24.17
C ILE A 136 -5.02 -22.31 25.68
N VAL A 137 -6.02 -21.90 26.45
CA VAL A 137 -5.96 -21.84 27.91
C VAL A 137 -7.21 -22.46 28.55
N ASP A 138 -7.06 -23.08 29.72
CA ASP A 138 -8.20 -23.61 30.47
C ASP A 138 -9.03 -22.49 31.11
N GLN A 139 -8.40 -21.35 31.43
CA GLN A 139 -9.04 -20.15 31.97
C GLN A 139 -8.24 -18.90 31.59
N LEU A 140 -8.91 -17.76 31.48
CA LEU A 140 -8.26 -16.49 31.18
C LEU A 140 -7.24 -16.12 32.27
N PRO A 141 -6.03 -15.67 31.89
CA PRO A 141 -5.08 -15.13 32.85
C PRO A 141 -5.63 -13.85 33.50
N THR A 142 -5.02 -13.41 34.61
CA THR A 142 -5.41 -12.16 35.28
C THR A 142 -5.22 -10.93 34.39
N ILE A 143 -4.19 -10.97 33.52
CA ILE A 143 -3.86 -9.93 32.56
C ILE A 143 -3.48 -10.64 31.26
N GLY A 144 -4.14 -10.30 30.16
CA GLY A 144 -3.83 -10.85 28.84
C GLY A 144 -2.71 -10.11 28.12
N VAL A 145 -2.16 -10.75 27.10
CA VAL A 145 -1.21 -10.16 26.16
C VAL A 145 -1.98 -9.45 25.04
N LYS A 146 -1.62 -8.20 24.75
CA LYS A 146 -2.24 -7.43 23.66
C LYS A 146 -1.94 -8.11 22.32
N ASN A 147 -2.94 -8.16 21.43
CA ASN A 147 -2.87 -8.78 20.10
C ASN A 147 -2.66 -10.31 20.10
N LEU A 148 -3.03 -10.99 21.19
CA LEU A 148 -3.08 -12.46 21.30
C LEU A 148 -4.53 -12.90 21.53
N ILE A 149 -5.03 -13.82 20.71
CA ILE A 149 -6.37 -14.41 20.89
C ILE A 149 -6.29 -15.54 21.91
N TYR A 150 -7.10 -15.48 22.96
CA TYR A 150 -7.20 -16.57 23.94
C TYR A 150 -8.36 -17.49 23.57
N LEU A 151 -8.08 -18.79 23.49
CA LEU A 151 -9.03 -19.82 23.12
C LEU A 151 -9.30 -20.71 24.33
N ILE A 152 -10.54 -20.72 24.83
CA ILE A 152 -10.95 -21.59 25.93
C ILE A 152 -11.73 -22.77 25.36
N PRO A 153 -11.28 -24.03 25.57
CA PRO A 153 -12.03 -25.19 25.13
C PRO A 153 -13.42 -25.25 25.77
N GLU A 154 -14.45 -25.53 24.98
CA GLU A 154 -15.79 -25.81 25.54
C GLU A 154 -15.89 -27.27 26.01
N GLU A 155 -16.63 -27.54 27.09
CA GLU A 155 -16.69 -28.86 27.76
C GLU A 155 -17.36 -29.99 26.94
N LEU A 156 -17.78 -29.75 25.70
CA LEU A 156 -18.52 -30.73 24.89
C LEU A 156 -17.55 -31.62 24.08
N SER A 157 -17.50 -32.88 24.48
CA SER A 157 -16.50 -33.91 24.19
C SER A 157 -16.25 -34.33 22.74
N GLU A 158 -16.81 -33.66 21.72
CA GLU A 158 -16.72 -34.14 20.33
C GLU A 158 -16.37 -33.11 19.25
N THR A 159 -15.98 -31.87 19.59
CA THR A 159 -15.61 -30.87 18.54
C THR A 159 -14.52 -29.93 19.01
N ASN A 160 -13.66 -29.51 18.07
CA ASN A 160 -12.69 -28.42 18.21
C ASN A 160 -13.39 -27.05 18.38
N ARG A 161 -14.23 -26.90 19.43
CA ARG A 161 -14.94 -25.66 19.75
C ARG A 161 -14.17 -24.89 20.83
N TYR A 162 -13.93 -23.63 20.55
CA TYR A 162 -13.25 -22.71 21.45
C TYR A 162 -14.07 -21.42 21.56
N HIS A 163 -14.17 -20.92 22.79
CA HIS A 163 -14.64 -19.56 23.05
C HIS A 163 -13.45 -18.61 22.95
N GLU A 164 -13.58 -17.57 22.14
CA GLU A 164 -12.52 -16.64 21.78
C GLU A 164 -12.57 -15.35 22.62
N TRP A 165 -11.40 -14.88 23.08
CA TRP A 165 -11.26 -13.68 23.91
C TRP A 165 -10.07 -12.83 23.49
N LEU A 166 -10.19 -11.51 23.67
CA LEU A 166 -9.09 -10.54 23.51
C LEU A 166 -8.87 -9.72 24.78
N TRP A 167 -7.63 -9.31 25.02
CA TRP A 167 -7.29 -8.36 26.08
C TRP A 167 -7.06 -6.97 25.49
N LEU A 168 -8.00 -6.05 25.74
CA LEU A 168 -8.01 -4.69 25.19
C LEU A 168 -8.28 -3.68 26.30
N ASP A 169 -7.47 -2.61 26.34
CA ASP A 169 -7.56 -1.51 27.31
C ASP A 169 -7.72 -1.93 28.79
N GLY A 170 -7.08 -3.05 29.16
CA GLY A 170 -7.08 -3.57 30.53
C GLY A 170 -8.30 -4.40 30.91
N LEU A 171 -9.12 -4.79 29.92
CA LEU A 171 -10.32 -5.61 30.09
C LEU A 171 -10.33 -6.78 29.11
N TRP A 172 -11.09 -7.82 29.45
CA TRP A 172 -11.38 -8.94 28.56
C TRP A 172 -12.57 -8.58 27.66
N GLU A 173 -12.38 -8.74 26.35
CA GLU A 173 -13.41 -8.60 25.32
C GLU A 173 -13.80 -10.00 24.81
N ASP A 174 -15.11 -10.28 24.85
CA ASP A 174 -15.72 -11.51 24.35
C ASP A 174 -15.87 -11.44 22.83
N MET A 175 -15.25 -12.37 22.11
CA MET A 175 -15.31 -12.46 20.65
C MET A 175 -16.30 -13.52 20.15
N GLY A 176 -16.87 -14.31 21.05
CA GLY A 176 -17.80 -15.39 20.77
C GLY A 176 -17.14 -16.76 20.57
N THR A 177 -17.97 -17.75 20.24
CA THR A 177 -17.54 -19.13 19.96
C THR A 177 -17.51 -19.36 18.45
N PHE A 178 -16.43 -19.94 17.94
CA PHE A 178 -16.46 -20.51 16.59
C PHE A 178 -17.33 -21.78 16.59
N VAL A 179 -18.46 -21.74 15.91
CA VAL A 179 -19.34 -22.90 15.71
C VAL A 179 -19.27 -23.31 14.24
N ASP A 180 -18.95 -24.58 13.99
CA ASP A 180 -18.88 -25.18 12.65
C ASP A 180 -20.28 -25.44 12.04
N GLU A 181 -21.31 -25.54 12.88
CA GLU A 181 -22.71 -25.69 12.49
C GLU A 181 -23.51 -24.41 12.73
N ILE A 182 -24.05 -23.84 11.66
CA ILE A 182 -25.02 -22.74 11.73
C ILE A 182 -26.41 -23.36 11.91
N ASP A 183 -27.14 -22.98 12.96
CA ASP A 183 -28.53 -23.39 13.13
C ASP A 183 -29.42 -22.79 12.02
N LEU A 184 -29.91 -23.66 11.15
CA LEU A 184 -30.81 -23.31 10.06
C LEU A 184 -32.25 -23.80 10.29
N SER A 185 -32.58 -24.27 11.50
CA SER A 185 -33.90 -24.84 11.82
C SER A 185 -35.08 -23.89 11.58
N GLY A 186 -34.84 -22.57 11.61
CA GLY A 186 -35.83 -21.53 11.30
C GLY A 186 -35.98 -21.20 9.81
N TYR A 187 -35.21 -21.82 8.92
CA TYR A 187 -35.21 -21.54 7.49
C TYR A 187 -35.80 -22.72 6.71
N TYR A 188 -36.59 -22.41 5.68
CA TYR A 188 -37.09 -23.42 4.77
C TYR A 188 -35.95 -24.08 3.99
N THR A 189 -35.98 -25.40 3.95
CA THR A 189 -35.14 -26.18 3.04
C THR A 189 -35.66 -26.04 1.60
N LYS A 190 -34.77 -26.29 0.63
CA LYS A 190 -35.19 -26.33 -0.79
C LYS A 190 -36.35 -27.31 -1.03
N GLY A 191 -36.33 -28.47 -0.38
CA GLY A 191 -37.38 -29.48 -0.53
C GLY A 191 -38.74 -29.01 -0.04
N GLU A 192 -38.80 -28.32 1.11
CA GLU A 192 -40.07 -27.78 1.64
C GLU A 192 -40.66 -26.69 0.74
N VAL A 193 -39.79 -25.85 0.14
CA VAL A 193 -40.22 -24.85 -0.85
C VAL A 193 -40.73 -25.54 -2.11
N ASP A 194 -39.98 -26.51 -2.64
CA ASP A 194 -40.35 -27.23 -3.86
C ASP A 194 -41.72 -27.93 -3.69
N SER A 195 -41.96 -28.62 -2.56
CA SER A 195 -43.26 -29.23 -2.26
C SER A 195 -44.40 -28.23 -2.11
N SER A 196 -44.15 -27.09 -1.47
CA SER A 196 -45.17 -26.04 -1.33
C SER A 196 -45.57 -25.45 -2.69
N LEU A 197 -44.62 -25.35 -3.63
CA LEU A 197 -44.87 -24.88 -4.98
C LEU A 197 -45.62 -25.92 -5.82
N GLU A 198 -45.30 -27.21 -5.67
CA GLU A 198 -46.02 -28.32 -6.31
C GLU A 198 -47.48 -28.37 -5.85
N ASP A 199 -47.73 -28.28 -4.54
CA ASP A 199 -49.10 -28.21 -3.98
C ASP A 199 -49.91 -27.03 -4.53
N ILE A 200 -49.24 -25.89 -4.78
CA ILE A 200 -49.88 -24.72 -5.40
C ILE A 200 -50.21 -25.01 -6.86
N ASP A 201 -49.30 -25.62 -7.61
CA ASP A 201 -49.50 -25.96 -9.03
C ASP A 201 -50.64 -26.99 -9.18
N ASP A 202 -50.66 -28.03 -8.34
CA ASP A 202 -51.72 -29.04 -8.32
C ASP A 202 -53.08 -28.43 -8.02
N ARG A 203 -53.18 -27.52 -7.03
CA ARG A 203 -54.44 -26.83 -6.73
C ARG A 203 -54.91 -25.89 -7.84
N LEU A 204 -53.98 -25.31 -8.60
CA LEU A 204 -54.30 -24.51 -9.78
C LEU A 204 -54.76 -25.42 -10.94
N ASN A 205 -54.12 -26.58 -11.11
CA ASN A 205 -54.48 -27.55 -12.13
C ASN A 205 -55.82 -28.25 -11.84
N GLU A 206 -56.13 -28.55 -10.58
CA GLU A 206 -57.43 -29.11 -10.15
C GLU A 206 -58.60 -28.13 -10.32
N ASN A 207 -58.35 -26.82 -10.21
CA ASN A 207 -59.36 -25.77 -10.42
C ASN A 207 -59.39 -25.22 -11.85
N THR A 208 -58.49 -25.69 -12.73
CA THR A 208 -58.51 -25.31 -14.14
C THR A 208 -59.49 -26.22 -14.88
N ILE A 209 -60.67 -25.68 -15.21
CA ILE A 209 -61.56 -26.29 -16.19
C ILE A 209 -60.81 -26.40 -17.52
N ILE A 210 -60.35 -27.59 -17.89
CA ILE A 210 -59.76 -27.84 -19.20
C ILE A 210 -60.89 -27.77 -20.22
N ALA A 211 -60.83 -26.80 -21.13
CA ALA A 211 -61.77 -26.70 -22.25
C ALA A 211 -61.60 -27.94 -23.16
N GLY A 212 -62.44 -28.94 -22.95
CA GLY A 212 -62.37 -30.22 -23.67
C GLY A 212 -63.31 -31.29 -23.12
N ASP A 213 -63.59 -31.28 -21.82
CA ASP A 213 -64.56 -32.20 -21.21
C ASP A 213 -65.92 -31.51 -21.07
N TYR A 214 -66.83 -31.78 -22.02
CA TYR A 214 -68.27 -31.45 -22.03
C TYR A 214 -68.73 -30.21 -21.25
N ILE A 215 -68.03 -29.08 -21.35
CA ILE A 215 -68.42 -27.81 -20.73
C ILE A 215 -68.81 -26.84 -21.83
N SER A 216 -70.11 -26.52 -21.88
CA SER A 216 -70.65 -25.50 -22.79
C SER A 216 -70.62 -24.15 -22.08
N ILE A 217 -69.73 -23.25 -22.49
CA ILE A 217 -69.69 -21.87 -21.99
C ILE A 217 -70.57 -21.02 -22.91
N PHE A 218 -71.71 -20.54 -22.42
CA PHE A 218 -72.48 -19.51 -23.12
C PHE A 218 -72.06 -18.13 -22.62
N LYS A 219 -71.65 -17.24 -23.52
CA LYS A 219 -71.59 -15.81 -23.21
C LYS A 219 -73.01 -15.26 -23.25
N SER A 220 -73.46 -14.68 -22.14
CA SER A 220 -74.59 -13.74 -22.18
C SER A 220 -74.02 -12.33 -22.36
N ASP A 221 -74.75 -11.45 -23.04
CA ASP A 221 -74.36 -10.05 -23.28
C ASP A 221 -74.25 -9.21 -21.98
N SER A 222 -74.45 -9.82 -20.81
CA SER A 222 -74.44 -9.15 -19.50
C SER A 222 -73.40 -9.67 -18.51
N GLY A 223 -72.54 -10.61 -18.91
CA GLY A 223 -71.47 -11.14 -18.06
C GLY A 223 -71.61 -12.63 -17.73
N THR A 224 -70.49 -13.23 -17.33
CA THR A 224 -70.31 -14.67 -17.12
C THR A 224 -70.97 -15.12 -15.83
N THR A 225 -71.90 -16.08 -15.91
CA THR A 225 -72.40 -16.81 -14.73
C THR A 225 -72.00 -18.28 -14.85
N ILE A 226 -71.35 -18.84 -13.83
CA ILE A 226 -70.96 -20.25 -13.76
C ILE A 226 -71.94 -20.97 -12.83
N ASN A 227 -72.83 -21.79 -13.38
CA ASN A 227 -73.71 -22.66 -12.59
C ASN A 227 -73.19 -24.10 -12.65
N SER A 228 -72.59 -24.59 -11.57
CA SER A 228 -72.15 -25.98 -11.44
C SER A 228 -73.17 -26.82 -10.65
N LYS A 229 -74.14 -27.42 -11.35
CA LYS A 229 -74.83 -28.63 -10.88
C LYS A 229 -75.42 -29.40 -12.06
N ILE A 230 -74.62 -30.30 -12.62
CA ILE A 230 -75.06 -31.22 -13.68
C ILE A 230 -75.96 -32.28 -13.02
N PHE A 231 -77.26 -32.24 -13.26
CA PHE A 231 -78.12 -33.41 -13.10
C PHE A 231 -78.12 -34.16 -14.44
N SER A 232 -77.43 -35.30 -14.52
CA SER A 232 -77.59 -36.21 -15.66
C SER A 232 -78.80 -37.11 -15.42
N LEU A 233 -79.87 -36.88 -16.18
CA LEU A 233 -81.01 -37.79 -16.26
C LEU A 233 -81.01 -38.45 -17.63
N THR A 234 -81.17 -39.77 -17.67
CA THR A 234 -81.31 -40.53 -18.91
C THR A 234 -82.76 -40.47 -19.39
N GLN A 235 -83.00 -40.50 -20.71
CA GLN A 235 -84.34 -40.34 -21.31
C GLN A 235 -85.32 -41.49 -20.99
N SER A 236 -84.85 -42.54 -20.32
CA SER A 236 -85.68 -43.60 -19.75
C SER A 236 -86.34 -43.22 -18.42
N GLN A 237 -85.90 -42.14 -17.77
CA GLN A 237 -86.32 -41.75 -16.42
C GLN A 237 -87.40 -40.67 -16.40
N TYR A 238 -87.76 -40.11 -17.55
CA TYR A 238 -88.80 -39.09 -17.69
C TYR A 238 -89.53 -39.26 -19.02
N ASP A 239 -90.80 -38.88 -19.07
CA ASP A 239 -91.57 -38.89 -20.32
C ASP A 239 -91.52 -37.55 -21.05
N SER A 240 -91.42 -36.45 -20.32
CA SER A 240 -91.23 -35.11 -20.91
C SER A 240 -90.56 -34.14 -19.95
N ILE A 241 -89.92 -33.11 -20.54
CA ILE A 241 -89.32 -31.98 -19.83
C ILE A 241 -90.11 -30.73 -20.23
N THR A 242 -90.53 -29.93 -19.25
CA THR A 242 -91.20 -28.66 -19.52
C THR A 242 -90.54 -27.54 -18.71
N VAL A 243 -90.17 -26.46 -19.39
CA VAL A 243 -89.67 -25.23 -18.77
C VAL A 243 -90.88 -24.38 -18.39
N LYS A 244 -91.04 -24.04 -17.11
CA LYS A 244 -92.18 -23.25 -16.63
C LYS A 244 -91.88 -21.76 -16.63
N ASP A 245 -90.67 -21.41 -16.22
CA ASP A 245 -90.14 -20.06 -16.16
C ASP A 245 -88.60 -20.11 -16.30
N PRO A 246 -87.91 -18.96 -16.45
CA PRO A 246 -86.48 -18.94 -16.74
C PRO A 246 -85.61 -19.68 -15.72
N ASP A 247 -86.11 -19.85 -14.49
CA ASP A 247 -85.36 -20.38 -13.36
C ASP A 247 -85.86 -21.77 -12.91
N THR A 248 -86.95 -22.30 -13.49
CA THR A 248 -87.60 -23.54 -13.04
C THR A 248 -87.95 -24.49 -14.19
N VAL A 249 -87.44 -25.73 -14.08
CA VAL A 249 -87.76 -26.86 -14.97
C VAL A 249 -88.46 -27.96 -14.19
N TYR A 250 -89.56 -28.50 -14.74
CA TYR A 250 -90.20 -29.70 -14.22
C TYR A 250 -89.89 -30.91 -15.09
N LEU A 251 -89.69 -32.04 -14.42
CA LEU A 251 -89.58 -33.36 -15.01
C LEU A 251 -90.88 -34.10 -14.71
N ILE A 252 -91.53 -34.64 -15.74
CA ILE A 252 -92.66 -35.54 -15.54
C ILE A 252 -92.10 -36.96 -15.48
N GLU A 253 -92.08 -37.53 -14.27
CA GLU A 253 -91.70 -38.92 -14.06
C GLU A 253 -92.62 -39.86 -14.83
N LYS A 254 -92.01 -40.86 -15.45
CA LYS A 254 -92.71 -41.94 -16.14
C LYS A 254 -93.37 -42.85 -15.09
N GLN A 255 -94.69 -43.04 -15.16
CA GLN A 255 -95.38 -44.02 -14.30
C GLN A 255 -95.10 -45.46 -14.74
#